data_AF-A0A7S0L7Y9-F1
#
_entry.id   AF-A0A7S0L7Y9-F1
#
_cell.length_a   1.000
_cell.length_b   1.000
_cell.length_c   1.000
_cell.angle_alpha   90.00
_cell.angle_beta   90.00
_cell.angle_gamma   90.00
#
_symmetry.space_group_name_H-M   'P 1'
#
loop_
_entity.id
_entity.type
_entity.pdbx_description
1 polymer ?
#
loop_
_entity_poly.entity_id
_entity_poly.type
_entity_poly.pdbx_seq_one_letter_code
_entity_poly.pdbx_strand_id
1 'polypeptide(L)'
;AYLSQHYPHAVLRYQELKEGPHRADVFRYAVLHREGGIYLDIKTVLVRPIDQVFADRALFYTVLSKHEGRVHQGILASPPGNPLFKEVLDRAVNTPQSV
;
A
#
# COMPACT_ATOMS: atom_id res chain seq x y z
N ALA A 1 9.96 -7.82 12.69
CA ALA A 1 9.01 -7.42 13.75
C ALA A 1 7.57 -7.40 13.26
N TYR A 2 7.11 -6.55 12.33
CA TYR A 2 5.72 -6.66 11.81
C TYR A 2 5.57 -7.68 10.66
N LEU A 3 6.34 -7.51 9.58
CA LEU A 3 6.30 -8.45 8.43
C LEU A 3 6.62 -9.88 8.86
N SER A 4 7.63 -10.08 9.71
CA SER A 4 8.00 -11.40 10.23
C SER A 4 6.84 -12.11 10.95
N GLN A 5 5.96 -11.36 11.63
CA GLN A 5 4.85 -11.90 12.40
C GLN A 5 3.63 -12.22 11.54
N HIS A 6 3.42 -11.48 10.43
CA HIS A 6 2.17 -11.50 9.69
C HIS A 6 2.31 -11.94 8.22
N TYR A 7 3.47 -11.69 7.64
CA TYR A 7 3.82 -11.98 6.25
C TYR A 7 5.27 -12.48 6.16
N PRO A 8 5.62 -13.62 6.80
CA PRO A 8 7.00 -14.12 6.87
C PRO A 8 7.62 -14.34 5.48
N HIS A 9 6.81 -14.72 4.48
CA HIS A 9 7.25 -14.88 3.10
C HIS A 9 7.77 -13.58 2.45
N ALA A 10 7.34 -12.41 2.93
CA ALA A 10 7.75 -11.11 2.39
C ALA A 10 9.08 -10.60 2.98
N VAL A 11 9.56 -11.19 4.09
CA VAL A 11 10.71 -10.67 4.85
C VAL A 11 11.99 -10.68 4.04
N LEU A 12 12.31 -11.82 3.41
CA LEU A 12 13.55 -11.96 2.63
C LEU A 12 13.57 -10.92 1.52
N ARG A 13 12.49 -10.82 0.75
CA ARG A 13 12.44 -9.86 -0.34
C ARG A 13 12.51 -8.42 0.16
N TYR A 14 11.82 -8.08 1.26
CA TYR A 14 11.88 -6.75 1.85
C TYR A 14 13.33 -6.36 2.19
N GLN A 15 14.13 -7.29 2.69
CA GLN A 15 15.54 -7.07 3.01
C GLN A 15 16.41 -6.91 1.76
N GLU A 16 16.13 -7.65 0.68
CA GLU A 16 16.84 -7.59 -0.61
C GLU A 16 16.58 -6.29 -1.41
N LEU A 17 15.43 -5.63 -1.19
CA LEU A 17 15.13 -4.37 -1.87
C LEU A 17 16.11 -3.29 -1.42
N LYS A 18 16.82 -2.67 -2.38
CA LYS A 18 17.80 -1.59 -2.11
C LYS A 18 17.12 -0.24 -1.91
N GLU A 19 16.10 0.02 -2.73
CA GLU A 19 15.37 1.28 -2.72
C GLU A 19 14.35 1.34 -1.57
N GLY A 20 14.51 2.35 -0.70
CA GLY A 20 13.58 2.62 0.39
C GLY A 20 12.11 2.73 -0.05
N PRO A 21 11.79 3.40 -1.18
CA PRO A 21 10.42 3.45 -1.69
C PRO A 21 9.81 2.07 -1.98
N HIS A 22 10.57 1.13 -2.54
CA HIS A 22 10.06 -0.22 -2.80
C HIS A 22 9.80 -1.00 -1.51
N ARG A 23 10.63 -0.80 -0.47
CA ARG A 23 10.36 -1.34 0.87
C ARG A 23 9.05 -0.77 1.42
N ALA A 24 8.82 0.53 1.26
CA ALA A 24 7.58 1.18 1.70
C ALA A 24 6.34 0.66 0.96
N ASP A 25 6.46 0.28 -0.32
CA ASP A 25 5.37 -0.35 -1.08
C ASP A 25 5.01 -1.72 -0.48
N VAL A 26 6.00 -2.60 -0.27
CA VAL A 26 5.77 -3.91 0.37
C VAL A 26 5.12 -3.75 1.75
N PHE A 27 5.62 -2.81 2.56
CA PHE A 27 5.12 -2.60 3.90
C PHE A 27 3.68 -2.06 3.92
N ARG A 28 3.35 -1.06 3.09
CA ARG A 28 1.99 -0.48 3.08
C ARG A 28 0.94 -1.49 2.64
N TYR A 29 1.26 -2.34 1.66
CA TYR A 29 0.33 -3.38 1.21
C TYR A 29 0.08 -4.41 2.30
N ALA A 30 1.13 -4.82 3.02
CA ALA A 30 0.99 -5.72 4.16
C ALA A 30 0.14 -5.12 5.29
N VAL A 31 0.34 -3.83 5.61
CA VAL A 31 -0.45 -3.14 6.64
C VAL A 31 -1.90 -2.97 6.20
N LEU A 32 -2.15 -2.43 5.00
CA LEU A 32 -3.51 -2.20 4.50
C LEU A 32 -4.29 -3.51 4.29
N HIS A 33 -3.63 -4.58 3.86
CA HIS A 33 -4.29 -5.89 3.76
C HIS A 33 -4.72 -6.39 5.15
N ARG A 34 -3.90 -6.21 6.19
CA ARG A 34 -4.18 -6.75 7.51
C ARG A 34 -5.10 -5.87 8.35
N GLU A 35 -4.74 -4.61 8.48
CA GLU A 35 -5.35 -3.64 9.40
C GLU A 35 -6.39 -2.76 8.68
N GLY A 36 -6.32 -2.67 7.34
CA GLY A 36 -7.12 -1.72 6.59
C GLY A 36 -6.74 -0.28 6.93
N GLY A 37 -7.73 0.59 6.91
CA GLY A 37 -7.59 2.00 7.27
C GLY A 37 -7.16 2.85 6.08
N ILE A 38 -6.48 3.96 6.40
CA ILE A 38 -6.08 4.99 5.43
C ILE A 38 -4.56 5.13 5.47
N TYR A 39 -3.92 4.96 4.32
CA TYR A 39 -2.51 5.24 4.09
C TYR A 39 -2.37 6.53 3.27
N LEU A 40 -1.47 7.40 3.72
CA LEU A 40 -1.09 8.63 3.03
C LEU A 40 0.44 8.67 2.92
N ASP A 41 0.95 9.03 1.74
CA ASP A 41 2.38 9.32 1.60
C ASP A 41 2.77 10.46 2.55
N ILE A 42 3.99 10.41 3.11
CA ILE A 42 4.48 11.36 4.12
C ILE A 42 4.43 12.84 3.68
N LYS A 43 4.43 13.09 2.37
CA LYS A 43 4.35 14.44 1.76
C LYS A 43 2.91 14.91 1.53
N THR A 44 1.91 14.12 1.92
CA THR A 44 0.50 14.44 1.74
C THR A 44 0.07 15.46 2.78
N VAL A 45 -0.58 16.53 2.33
CA VAL A 45 -1.14 17.57 3.20
C VAL A 45 -2.66 17.43 3.22
N LEU A 46 -3.24 17.32 4.42
CA LEU A 46 -4.68 17.33 4.61
C LEU A 46 -5.18 18.79 4.51
N VAL A 47 -6.01 19.07 3.50
CA VAL A 47 -6.66 20.38 3.32
C VAL A 47 -8.05 20.46 3.97
N ARG A 48 -8.53 19.34 4.52
CA ARG A 48 -9.80 19.18 5.23
C ARG A 48 -9.70 17.98 6.19
N PRO A 49 -10.58 17.88 7.20
CA PRO A 49 -10.63 16.73 8.09
C PRO A 49 -10.76 15.39 7.36
N ILE A 50 -10.06 14.37 7.84
CA ILE A 50 -9.93 13.07 7.15
C ILE A 50 -11.27 12.34 7.01
N ASP A 51 -12.14 12.47 8.01
CA ASP A 51 -13.51 11.95 8.05
C ASP A 51 -14.43 12.59 7.01
N GLN A 52 -14.12 13.81 6.55
CA GLN A 52 -14.82 14.46 5.45
C GLN A 52 -14.31 14.02 4.08
N VAL A 53 -13.05 13.56 3.97
CA VAL A 53 -12.47 13.06 2.72
C VAL A 53 -13.00 11.66 2.39
N PHE A 54 -13.04 10.79 3.40
CA PHE A 54 -13.45 9.38 3.27
C PHE A 54 -14.84 9.16 3.87
N ALA A 55 -15.79 10.01 3.48
CA ALA A 55 -17.14 10.06 4.05
C ALA A 55 -18.12 9.07 3.41
N ASP A 56 -17.93 8.76 2.13
CA ASP A 56 -18.66 7.68 1.47
C ASP A 56 -18.17 6.33 2.00
N ARG A 57 -19.03 5.32 2.10
CA ARG A 57 -18.62 4.01 2.65
C ARG A 57 -17.95 3.14 1.59
N ALA A 58 -17.10 3.73 0.74
CA ALA A 58 -16.50 2.98 -0.35
C ALA A 58 -15.53 1.93 0.19
N LEU A 59 -15.45 0.80 -0.51
CA LEU A 59 -14.60 -0.32 -0.08
C LEU A 59 -13.14 -0.14 -0.50
N PHE A 60 -12.85 0.81 -1.39
CA PHE A 60 -11.50 1.09 -1.85
C PHE A 60 -11.37 2.52 -2.34
N TYR A 61 -10.30 3.19 -1.92
CA TYR A 61 -9.87 4.50 -2.40
C TYR A 61 -8.47 4.43 -2.97
N THR A 62 -8.27 5.15 -4.05
CA THR A 62 -6.97 5.49 -4.62
C THR A 62 -7.07 6.83 -5.33
N VAL A 63 -5.96 7.33 -5.87
CA VAL A 63 -5.93 8.58 -6.63
C VAL A 63 -5.60 8.31 -8.09
N LEU A 64 -6.11 9.16 -8.98
CA LEU A 64 -5.75 9.09 -10.40
C LEU A 64 -4.26 9.37 -10.58
N SER A 65 -3.62 8.59 -11.44
CA SER A 65 -2.23 8.84 -11.82
C SER A 65 -2.16 9.98 -12.82
N LYS A 66 -1.01 10.64 -12.88
CA LYS A 66 -0.65 11.55 -13.99
C LYS A 66 -0.52 10.81 -15.33
N HIS A 67 -0.40 9.48 -15.29
CA HIS A 67 -0.36 8.63 -16.47
C HIS A 67 -1.76 8.10 -16.75
N GLU A 68 -2.25 8.36 -17.96
CA GLU A 68 -3.59 7.97 -18.40
C GLU A 68 -3.85 6.46 -18.19
N GLY A 69 -5.07 6.13 -17.76
CA GLY A 69 -5.50 4.76 -17.50
C GLY A 69 -4.84 4.10 -16.27
N ARG A 70 -4.14 4.86 -15.41
CA ARG A 70 -3.49 4.34 -14.20
C ARG A 70 -3.97 5.05 -12.94
N VAL A 71 -3.80 4.36 -11.82
CA VAL A 71 -3.99 4.90 -10.47
C VAL A 71 -2.65 5.05 -9.76
N HIS A 72 -2.62 5.84 -8.70
CA HIS A 72 -1.43 6.13 -7.92
C HIS A 72 -1.65 5.78 -6.44
N GLN A 73 -0.64 5.18 -5.83
CA GLN A 73 -0.70 4.57 -4.50
C GLN A 73 -0.32 5.52 -3.34
N GLY A 74 -0.22 6.81 -3.62
CA GLY A 74 0.15 7.83 -2.62
C GLY A 74 -0.97 8.13 -1.62
N ILE A 75 -2.21 7.76 -1.95
CA ILE A 75 -3.35 7.72 -1.04
C ILE A 75 -4.06 6.41 -1.30
N LEU A 76 -4.26 5.61 -0.26
CA LEU A 76 -4.97 4.34 -0.31
C LEU A 76 -5.86 4.23 0.91
N ALA A 77 -7.09 3.76 0.74
CA ALA A 77 -7.93 3.42 1.89
C ALA A 77 -8.81 2.22 1.58
N SER A 78 -8.99 1.34 2.57
CA SER A 78 -9.85 0.17 2.45
C SER A 78 -10.12 -0.45 3.81
N PRO A 79 -11.24 -1.19 3.99
CA PRO A 79 -11.38 -2.12 5.10
C PRO A 79 -10.27 -3.19 5.11
N PRO A 80 -9.97 -3.78 6.28
CA PRO A 80 -9.05 -4.91 6.38
C PRO A 80 -9.52 -6.10 5.52
N GLY A 81 -8.58 -6.89 5.02
CA GLY A 81 -8.84 -8.11 4.26
C GLY A 81 -9.13 -7.90 2.76
N ASN A 82 -8.89 -6.70 2.22
CA ASN A 82 -9.08 -6.47 0.78
C ASN A 82 -8.11 -7.34 -0.05
N PRO A 83 -8.63 -8.25 -0.93
CA PRO A 83 -7.80 -9.18 -1.69
C PRO A 83 -6.85 -8.47 -2.66
N LEU A 84 -7.17 -7.25 -3.09
CA LEU A 84 -6.28 -6.45 -3.95
C LEU A 84 -4.92 -6.24 -3.28
N PHE A 85 -4.89 -5.89 -1.99
CA PHE A 85 -3.63 -5.65 -1.28
C PHE A 85 -2.80 -6.91 -1.10
N LYS A 86 -3.46 -8.07 -0.92
CA LYS A 86 -2.77 -9.35 -0.94
C LYS A 86 -2.13 -9.61 -2.30
N GLU A 87 -2.88 -9.41 -3.39
CA GLU A 87 -2.39 -9.62 -4.74
C GLU A 87 -1.21 -8.69 -5.09
N VAL A 88 -1.30 -7.40 -4.77
CA VAL A 88 -0.18 -6.48 -5.05
C VAL A 88 1.01 -6.69 -4.13
N LEU A 89 0.81 -7.13 -2.88
CA LEU A 89 1.91 -7.58 -2.01
C LEU A 89 2.63 -8.77 -2.64
N ASP A 90 1.88 -9.81 -3.02
CA ASP A 90 2.40 -11.04 -3.65
C ASP A 90 3.12 -10.72 -4.96
N ARG A 91 2.62 -9.78 -5.76
CA ARG A 91 3.31 -9.31 -6.97
C ARG A 91 4.58 -8.54 -6.65
N ALA A 92 4.54 -7.62 -5.69
CA ALA A 92 5.69 -6.81 -5.31
C ALA A 92 6.84 -7.68 -4.80
N VAL A 93 6.54 -8.71 -4.01
CA VAL A 93 7.55 -9.64 -3.49
C VAL A 93 8.13 -10.59 -4.54
N ASN A 94 7.41 -10.84 -5.64
CA ASN A 94 7.84 -11.74 -6.71
C ASN A 94 8.39 -11.03 -7.96
N THR A 95 8.21 -9.71 -8.09
CA THR A 95 8.67 -8.93 -9.27
C THR A 95 10.18 -8.98 -9.39
N PRO A 96 10.79 -9.43 -10.50
CA PRO A 96 12.25 -9.43 -10.65
C PRO A 96 12.84 -8.04 -10.46
N GLN A 97 14.00 -7.92 -9.79
CA GLN A 97 14.72 -6.66 -9.77
C GLN A 97 15.32 -6.43 -11.16
N SER A 98 15.11 -5.24 -11.73
CA SER A 98 15.82 -4.81 -12.93
C SER A 98 17.31 -4.77 -12.62
N VAL A 99 18.12 -5.46 -13.42
CA VAL A 99 19.59 -5.49 -13.32
C VAL A 99 20.17 -4.11 -13.57
#